data_AF-A0A7J6RUV3-F1
#
_entry.id   AF-A0A7J6RUV3-F1
#
_cell.length_a   1.000
_cell.length_b   1.000
_cell.length_c   1.000
_cell.angle_alpha   90.00
_cell.angle_beta   90.00
_cell.angle_gamma   90.00
#
_symmetry.space_group_name_H-M   'P 1'
#
loop_
_entity.id
_entity.type
_entity.pdbx_description
1 polymer ?
#
loop_
_entity_poly.entity_id
_entity_poly.type
_entity_poly.pdbx_seq_one_letter_code
_entity_poly.pdbx_strand_id
1 'polypeptide(L)'
;IIGQFGVGFYSSFVVADKVEVFSRSADAAEDGEGHVWESDGQGSFTIKPVKGLPRGTKIVLHLKEDAADFCKPETVKKAAAKFSNFVDFPIRMADGEKGDKVKINKNDALWTRTSATEEEHTNFYRFLSGSSYGEPMYSLMYHTDAPLAIKSVFYIPEEAPNRWFQQDADVQVSLYCRRVLIKKHANEIIPAWLHWVRGVVDCEDMPLNISRENMQDTALMRKLSTAVVRRILRFLADQARRDADKYNAFWRKYGFYFKAG
;
A
#
# COMPACT_ATOMS: atom_id res chain seq x y z
N ILE A 1 6.39 -18.50 12.27
CA ILE A 1 5.60 -17.44 12.96
C ILE A 1 6.20 -16.03 12.76
N ILE A 2 7.52 -15.86 12.60
CA ILE A 2 8.20 -14.54 12.53
C ILE A 2 7.98 -13.75 11.21
N GLY A 3 7.43 -14.36 10.16
CA GLY A 3 7.37 -13.73 8.83
C GLY A 3 6.37 -12.57 8.68
N GLN A 4 5.16 -12.64 9.26
CA GLN A 4 4.13 -11.60 9.08
C GLN A 4 3.77 -10.86 10.37
N PHE A 5 3.82 -11.55 11.51
CA PHE A 5 3.49 -10.96 12.82
C PHE A 5 4.71 -10.39 13.55
N GLY A 6 5.92 -10.87 13.28
CA GLY A 6 7.12 -10.46 14.01
C GLY A 6 7.41 -8.98 13.85
N VAL A 7 7.64 -8.53 12.61
CA VAL A 7 8.08 -7.14 12.35
C VAL A 7 7.03 -6.11 12.75
N GLY A 8 5.76 -6.36 12.45
CA GLY A 8 4.65 -5.45 12.80
C GLY A 8 4.33 -5.43 14.30
N PHE A 9 4.56 -6.52 15.01
CA PHE A 9 4.37 -6.56 16.46
C PHE A 9 5.56 -5.92 17.18
N TYR A 10 6.80 -6.23 16.80
CA TYR A 10 7.98 -5.67 17.45
C TYR A 10 8.14 -4.17 17.18
N SER A 11 7.63 -3.65 16.05
CA SER A 11 7.62 -2.20 15.79
C SER A 11 6.81 -1.43 16.83
N SER A 12 5.88 -2.08 17.55
CA SER A 12 5.14 -1.44 18.64
C SER A 12 6.03 -1.01 19.81
N PHE A 13 7.09 -1.77 20.12
CA PHE A 13 8.07 -1.43 21.17
C PHE A 13 8.99 -0.27 20.79
N VAL A 14 9.00 0.15 19.53
CA VAL A 14 9.69 1.39 19.12
C VAL A 14 8.98 2.58 19.77
N VAL A 15 7.65 2.57 19.82
CA VAL A 15 6.82 3.70 20.27
C VAL A 15 6.18 3.51 21.64
N ALA A 16 6.21 2.29 22.20
CA ALA A 16 5.60 1.94 23.47
C ALA A 16 6.62 1.35 24.46
N ASP A 17 6.49 1.70 25.74
CA ASP A 17 7.26 1.11 26.85
C ASP A 17 6.65 -0.22 27.32
N LYS A 18 5.35 -0.41 27.06
CA LYS A 18 4.62 -1.62 27.45
C LYS A 18 3.53 -1.91 26.43
N VAL A 19 3.36 -3.19 26.12
CA VAL A 19 2.34 -3.68 25.19
C VAL A 19 1.52 -4.77 25.86
N GLU A 20 0.20 -4.62 25.82
CA GLU A 20 -0.75 -5.64 26.27
C GLU A 20 -1.59 -6.14 25.09
N VAL A 21 -1.72 -7.46 24.96
CA VAL A 21 -2.53 -8.11 23.92
C VAL A 21 -3.56 -8.99 24.60
N PHE A 22 -4.82 -8.58 24.50
CA PHE A 22 -5.96 -9.37 24.92
C PHE A 22 -6.49 -10.11 23.71
N SER A 23 -6.55 -11.44 23.73
CA SER A 23 -7.07 -12.21 22.60
C SER A 23 -7.96 -13.34 23.05
N ARG A 24 -9.05 -13.54 22.31
CA ARG A 24 -9.94 -14.70 22.44
C ARG A 24 -10.17 -15.30 21.05
N SER A 25 -9.87 -16.59 20.91
CA SER A 25 -10.06 -17.33 19.67
C SER A 25 -11.53 -17.33 19.23
N ALA A 26 -11.75 -17.49 17.93
CA ALA A 26 -13.09 -17.71 17.38
C ALA A 26 -13.64 -19.09 17.74
N ASP A 27 -12.76 -20.07 17.98
CA ASP A 27 -13.13 -21.46 18.31
C ASP A 27 -13.37 -21.67 19.81
N ALA A 28 -13.12 -20.65 20.63
CA ALA A 28 -13.46 -20.67 22.04
C ALA A 28 -14.99 -20.56 22.20
N ALA A 29 -15.56 -21.29 23.18
CA ALA A 29 -16.97 -21.15 23.55
C ALA A 29 -17.33 -19.67 23.87
N GLU A 30 -18.61 -19.31 23.86
CA GLU A 30 -19.03 -17.91 24.14
C GLU A 30 -18.53 -17.40 25.50
N ASP A 31 -18.38 -18.30 26.48
CA ASP A 31 -17.80 -18.08 27.81
C ASP A 31 -16.34 -18.61 27.94
N GLY A 32 -15.71 -18.94 26.82
CA GLY A 32 -14.37 -19.50 26.76
C GLY A 32 -13.30 -18.54 27.27
N GLU A 33 -12.24 -19.11 27.85
CA GLU A 33 -11.12 -18.34 28.40
C GLU A 33 -10.31 -17.68 27.28
N GLY A 34 -10.14 -16.36 27.37
CA GLY A 34 -9.17 -15.61 26.59
C GLY A 34 -7.86 -15.48 27.34
N HIS A 35 -6.88 -14.86 26.71
CA HIS A 35 -5.56 -14.64 27.29
C HIS A 35 -5.17 -13.17 27.20
N VAL A 36 -4.50 -12.67 28.23
CA VAL A 36 -3.73 -11.43 28.16
C VAL A 36 -2.26 -11.78 28.09
N TRP A 37 -1.58 -11.25 27.08
CA TRP A 37 -0.14 -11.23 26.97
C TRP A 37 0.35 -9.82 27.31
N GLU A 38 1.43 -9.71 28.09
CA GLU A 38 2.01 -8.43 28.48
C GLU A 38 3.54 -8.50 28.40
N SER A 39 4.17 -7.46 27.86
CA SER A 39 5.64 -7.31 27.84
C SER A 39 6.05 -5.84 27.77
N ASP A 40 7.25 -5.56 28.24
CA ASP A 40 7.99 -4.29 28.12
C ASP A 40 9.02 -4.31 26.97
N GLY A 41 9.14 -5.44 26.25
CA GLY A 41 10.10 -5.61 25.16
C GLY A 41 11.54 -5.91 25.62
N GLN A 42 11.80 -6.03 26.92
CA GLN A 42 13.15 -6.30 27.47
C GLN A 42 13.53 -7.79 27.49
N GLY A 43 12.72 -8.65 26.88
CA GLY A 43 13.00 -10.07 26.69
C GLY A 43 12.20 -11.02 27.59
N SER A 44 11.34 -10.49 28.47
CA SER A 44 10.37 -11.29 29.22
C SER A 44 8.93 -10.91 28.86
N PHE A 45 8.01 -11.84 29.05
CA PHE A 45 6.58 -11.59 28.86
C PHE A 45 5.79 -12.43 29.86
N THR A 46 4.56 -12.00 30.14
CA THR A 46 3.61 -12.75 30.97
C THR A 46 2.37 -13.11 30.15
N ILE A 47 1.81 -14.29 30.40
CA ILE A 47 0.53 -14.73 29.83
C ILE A 47 -0.38 -15.10 31.00
N LYS A 48 -1.58 -14.53 31.04
CA LYS A 48 -2.58 -14.84 32.06
C LYS A 48 -3.94 -15.14 31.42
N PRO A 49 -4.70 -16.13 31.92
CA PRO A 49 -6.07 -16.36 31.46
C PRO A 49 -6.99 -15.23 31.92
N VAL A 50 -7.92 -14.81 31.05
CA VAL A 50 -8.90 -13.76 31.31
C VAL A 50 -10.27 -14.19 30.78
N LYS A 51 -11.30 -14.09 31.61
CA LYS A 51 -12.69 -14.40 31.23
C LYS A 51 -13.42 -13.14 30.77
N GLY A 52 -14.48 -13.34 29.98
CA GLY A 52 -15.35 -12.23 29.53
C GLY A 52 -14.75 -11.34 28.42
N LEU A 53 -13.66 -11.76 27.77
CA LEU A 53 -13.14 -11.05 26.60
C LEU A 53 -14.07 -11.27 25.40
N PRO A 54 -14.37 -10.24 24.59
CA PRO A 54 -15.05 -10.44 23.33
C PRO A 54 -14.15 -11.21 22.34
N ARG A 55 -14.77 -11.84 21.33
CA ARG A 55 -14.03 -12.48 20.23
C ARG A 55 -13.08 -11.48 19.55
N GLY A 56 -11.87 -11.93 19.24
CA GLY A 56 -10.88 -11.16 18.49
C GLY A 56 -9.67 -10.76 19.34
N THR A 57 -8.98 -9.71 18.91
CA THR A 57 -7.73 -9.24 19.54
C THR A 57 -7.79 -7.74 19.80
N LYS A 58 -7.47 -7.34 21.02
CA LYS A 58 -7.27 -5.95 21.45
C LYS A 58 -5.81 -5.77 21.82
N ILE A 59 -5.15 -4.81 21.20
CA ILE A 59 -3.76 -4.43 21.48
C ILE A 59 -3.80 -3.06 22.16
N VAL A 60 -3.11 -2.94 23.29
CA VAL A 60 -2.94 -1.69 24.04
C VAL A 60 -1.47 -1.34 24.06
N LEU A 61 -1.15 -0.13 23.60
CA LEU A 61 0.20 0.42 23.58
C LEU A 61 0.30 1.50 24.64
N HIS A 62 1.18 1.31 25.61
CA HIS A 62 1.54 2.33 26.58
C HIS A 62 2.67 3.15 25.97
N LEU A 63 2.30 4.25 25.32
CA LEU A 63 3.23 5.05 24.52
C LEU A 63 4.28 5.72 25.38
N LYS A 64 5.49 5.81 24.82
CA LYS A 64 6.59 6.62 25.35
C LYS A 64 6.24 8.11 25.31
N GLU A 65 6.89 8.90 26.15
CA GLU A 65 6.70 10.36 26.17
C GLU A 65 7.01 11.01 24.82
N ASP A 66 8.06 10.56 24.14
CA ASP A 66 8.48 11.05 22.82
C ASP A 66 7.56 10.57 21.66
N ALA A 67 6.69 9.59 21.93
CA ALA A 67 5.70 9.05 21.00
C ALA A 67 4.27 9.54 21.26
N ALA A 68 4.08 10.51 22.17
CA ALA A 68 2.76 11.04 22.55
C ALA A 68 1.96 11.62 21.37
N ASP A 69 2.61 11.96 20.25
CA ASP A 69 1.95 12.39 19.02
C ASP A 69 0.98 11.34 18.44
N PHE A 70 1.17 10.05 18.72
CA PHE A 70 0.24 8.99 18.32
C PHE A 70 -1.06 8.97 19.14
N CYS A 71 -1.15 9.72 20.25
CA CYS A 71 -2.42 9.98 20.94
C CYS A 71 -3.29 11.01 20.19
N LYS A 72 -2.71 11.81 19.30
CA LYS A 72 -3.44 12.87 18.59
C LYS A 72 -4.30 12.25 17.47
N PRO A 73 -5.61 12.55 17.42
CA PRO A 73 -6.49 11.96 16.42
C PRO A 73 -6.01 12.16 14.97
N GLU A 74 -5.48 13.33 14.66
CA GLU A 74 -4.98 13.67 13.32
C GLU A 74 -3.80 12.80 12.88
N THR A 75 -2.90 12.44 13.79
CA THR A 75 -1.76 11.57 13.50
C THR A 75 -2.25 10.17 13.11
N VAL A 76 -3.20 9.63 13.89
CA VAL A 76 -3.80 8.30 13.64
C VAL A 76 -4.58 8.29 12.33
N LYS A 77 -5.40 9.33 12.08
CA LYS A 77 -6.14 9.49 10.82
C LYS A 77 -5.19 9.53 9.62
N LYS A 78 -4.10 10.29 9.69
CA LYS A 78 -3.06 10.35 8.64
C LYS A 78 -2.38 9.00 8.42
N ALA A 79 -2.00 8.29 9.49
CA ALA A 79 -1.37 6.98 9.39
C ALA A 79 -2.31 5.95 8.74
N ALA A 80 -3.55 5.87 9.20
CA ALA A 80 -4.55 4.98 8.63
C ALA A 80 -4.87 5.30 7.16
N ALA A 81 -4.98 6.58 6.81
CA ALA A 81 -5.18 7.02 5.42
C ALA A 81 -3.97 6.71 4.53
N LYS A 82 -2.76 6.69 5.08
CA LYS A 82 -1.55 6.35 4.32
C LYS A 82 -1.42 4.86 4.06
N PHE A 83 -1.59 4.03 5.09
CA PHE A 83 -1.23 2.61 5.03
C PHE A 83 -2.43 1.68 4.80
N SER A 84 -3.64 2.12 5.12
CA SER A 84 -4.80 1.23 5.24
C SER A 84 -6.07 1.75 4.55
N ASN A 85 -5.94 2.77 3.71
CA ASN A 85 -7.09 3.39 3.05
C ASN A 85 -7.85 2.44 2.10
N PHE A 86 -7.17 1.40 1.61
CA PHE A 86 -7.69 0.43 0.63
C PHE A 86 -7.95 -0.95 1.22
N VAL A 87 -7.78 -1.12 2.54
CA VAL A 87 -8.03 -2.37 3.23
C VAL A 87 -9.51 -2.72 3.16
N ASP A 88 -9.82 -3.99 2.89
CA ASP A 88 -11.17 -4.48 2.56
C ASP A 88 -12.13 -4.57 3.76
N PHE A 89 -11.64 -4.33 4.97
CA PHE A 89 -12.45 -4.29 6.18
C PHE A 89 -12.58 -2.86 6.73
N PRO A 90 -13.71 -2.53 7.39
CA PRO A 90 -13.92 -1.18 7.91
C PRO A 90 -12.96 -0.87 9.06
N ILE A 91 -12.15 0.17 8.88
CA ILE A 91 -11.30 0.72 9.94
C ILE A 91 -12.09 1.83 10.59
N ARG A 92 -12.34 1.68 11.90
CA ARG A 92 -13.09 2.63 12.70
C ARG A 92 -12.21 3.24 13.77
N MET A 93 -12.38 4.54 13.97
CA MET A 93 -11.68 5.30 14.98
C MET A 93 -12.70 5.96 15.91
N ALA A 94 -12.41 5.98 17.20
CA ALA A 94 -13.19 6.76 18.16
C ALA A 94 -12.95 8.25 17.89
N ASP A 95 -14.01 9.01 17.65
CA ASP A 95 -13.97 10.45 17.40
C ASP A 95 -14.75 11.21 18.49
N GLY A 96 -14.17 12.32 18.98
CA GLY A 96 -14.75 13.17 20.03
C GLY A 96 -14.77 12.58 21.46
N GLU A 97 -15.24 13.39 22.42
CA GLU A 97 -15.33 13.02 23.85
C GLU A 97 -16.29 11.86 24.14
N LYS A 98 -17.24 11.60 23.23
CA LYS A 98 -18.25 10.52 23.35
C LYS A 98 -17.76 9.15 22.86
N GLY A 99 -16.60 9.09 22.19
CA GLY A 99 -16.00 7.83 21.73
C GLY A 99 -16.75 7.13 20.59
N ASP A 100 -17.53 7.88 19.81
CA ASP A 100 -18.29 7.32 18.69
C ASP A 100 -17.34 6.81 17.60
N LYS A 101 -17.59 5.60 17.10
CA LYS A 101 -16.71 4.91 16.14
C LYS A 101 -17.05 5.31 14.70
N VAL A 102 -16.24 6.20 14.11
CA VAL A 102 -16.38 6.67 12.73
C VAL A 102 -15.50 5.86 11.79
N LYS A 103 -16.03 5.44 10.62
CA LYS A 103 -15.24 4.77 9.57
C LYS A 103 -14.26 5.77 8.94
N ILE A 104 -12.97 5.42 8.91
CA ILE A 104 -11.91 6.31 8.41
C ILE A 104 -11.31 5.90 7.06
N ASN A 105 -11.35 4.61 6.69
CA ASN A 105 -10.94 4.20 5.34
C ASN A 105 -12.07 4.46 4.34
N LYS A 106 -11.75 5.15 3.24
CA LYS A 106 -12.78 5.69 2.33
C LYS A 106 -12.74 5.11 0.92
N ASN A 107 -11.65 4.48 0.49
CA ASN A 107 -11.46 4.21 -0.93
C ASN A 107 -11.58 2.73 -1.27
N ASP A 108 -12.45 2.45 -2.23
CA ASP A 108 -12.42 1.20 -2.98
C ASP A 108 -11.09 1.10 -3.75
N ALA A 109 -10.49 -0.08 -3.74
CA ALA A 109 -9.24 -0.34 -4.40
C ALA A 109 -9.52 -0.51 -5.90
N LEU A 110 -9.46 0.60 -6.65
CA LEU A 110 -9.82 0.63 -8.08
C LEU A 110 -9.08 -0.46 -8.89
N TRP A 111 -7.83 -0.73 -8.56
CA TRP A 111 -7.02 -1.77 -9.22
C TRP A 111 -7.53 -3.20 -8.99
N THR A 112 -8.45 -3.45 -8.06
CA THR A 112 -9.03 -4.79 -7.83
C THR A 112 -10.30 -5.05 -8.63
N ARG A 113 -10.89 -4.01 -9.23
CA ARG A 113 -12.08 -4.12 -10.08
C ARG A 113 -11.73 -4.64 -11.47
N THR A 114 -12.67 -5.31 -12.13
CA THR A 114 -12.49 -5.80 -13.51
C THR A 114 -12.47 -4.68 -14.54
N SER A 115 -13.18 -3.59 -14.28
CA SER A 115 -13.21 -2.38 -15.09
C SER A 115 -13.54 -1.14 -14.24
N ALA A 116 -13.20 0.02 -14.79
CA ALA A 116 -13.52 1.33 -14.25
C ALA A 116 -13.89 2.29 -15.40
N THR A 117 -14.70 3.29 -15.10
CA THR A 117 -15.03 4.37 -16.04
C THR A 117 -13.86 5.34 -16.18
N GLU A 118 -13.88 6.18 -17.22
CA GLU A 118 -12.86 7.24 -17.40
C GLU A 118 -12.85 8.22 -16.22
N GLU A 119 -14.02 8.56 -15.69
CA GLU A 119 -14.15 9.43 -14.51
C GLU A 119 -13.53 8.80 -13.27
N GLU A 120 -13.79 7.51 -13.02
CA GLU A 120 -13.18 6.77 -11.91
C GLU A 120 -11.65 6.72 -12.06
N HIS A 121 -11.17 6.51 -13.28
CA HIS A 121 -9.75 6.55 -13.59
C HIS A 121 -9.11 7.91 -13.30
N THR A 122 -9.74 8.99 -13.74
CA THR A 122 -9.28 10.36 -13.52
C THR A 122 -9.30 10.74 -12.04
N ASN A 123 -10.36 10.39 -11.32
CA ASN A 123 -10.46 10.63 -9.87
C ASN A 123 -9.38 9.87 -9.11
N PHE A 124 -9.11 8.61 -9.48
CA PHE A 124 -8.07 7.81 -8.83
C PHE A 124 -6.66 8.30 -9.20
N TYR A 125 -6.42 8.73 -10.44
CA TYR A 125 -5.16 9.36 -10.86
C TYR A 125 -4.86 10.63 -10.06
N ARG A 126 -5.86 11.51 -9.89
CA ARG A 126 -5.78 12.74 -9.08
C ARG A 126 -5.49 12.42 -7.62
N PHE A 127 -6.20 11.44 -7.06
CA PHE A 127 -5.95 10.92 -5.72
C PHE A 127 -4.49 10.47 -5.52
N LEU A 128 -3.95 9.64 -6.44
CA LEU A 128 -2.55 9.17 -6.36
C LEU A 128 -1.54 10.31 -6.46
N SER A 129 -1.85 11.33 -7.27
CA SER A 129 -0.96 12.47 -7.50
C SER A 129 -1.00 13.50 -6.37
N GLY A 130 -1.94 13.39 -5.42
CA GLY A 130 -2.17 14.41 -4.39
C GLY A 130 -2.61 15.75 -4.99
N SER A 131 -3.20 15.74 -6.18
CA SER A 131 -3.60 16.92 -6.95
C SER A 131 -5.09 16.86 -7.26
N SER A 132 -5.77 18.00 -7.21
CA SER A 132 -7.16 18.13 -7.65
C SER A 132 -7.33 18.29 -9.16
N TYR A 133 -6.21 18.51 -9.88
CA TYR A 133 -6.18 18.73 -11.33
C TYR A 133 -5.29 17.70 -12.04
N GLY A 134 -5.43 17.65 -13.37
CA GLY A 134 -4.68 16.77 -14.25
C GLY A 134 -5.46 15.51 -14.64
N GLU A 135 -5.11 14.98 -15.81
CA GLU A 135 -5.77 13.83 -16.42
C GLU A 135 -4.73 12.83 -16.95
N PRO A 136 -5.06 11.54 -16.97
CA PRO A 136 -4.21 10.54 -17.62
C PRO A 136 -4.45 10.53 -19.13
N MET A 137 -3.38 10.59 -19.93
CA MET A 137 -3.43 10.30 -21.36
C MET A 137 -3.83 8.84 -21.63
N TYR A 138 -3.28 7.94 -20.81
CA TYR A 138 -3.56 6.52 -20.86
C TYR A 138 -3.79 5.95 -19.47
N SER A 139 -4.74 5.02 -19.40
CA SER A 139 -5.06 4.21 -18.23
C SER A 139 -4.90 2.73 -18.59
N LEU A 140 -4.18 1.98 -17.77
CA LEU A 140 -3.90 0.57 -17.95
C LEU A 140 -4.27 -0.19 -16.70
N MET A 141 -5.37 -0.95 -16.74
CA MET A 141 -5.63 -2.00 -15.74
C MET A 141 -5.03 -3.31 -16.20
N TYR A 142 -4.40 -4.03 -15.27
CA TYR A 142 -3.80 -5.33 -15.55
C TYR A 142 -3.92 -6.27 -14.36
N HIS A 143 -4.57 -7.41 -14.61
CA HIS A 143 -4.74 -8.52 -13.69
C HIS A 143 -4.11 -9.78 -14.28
N THR A 144 -3.42 -10.54 -13.44
CA THR A 144 -2.96 -11.88 -13.77
C THR A 144 -2.75 -12.69 -12.51
N ASP A 145 -2.99 -13.99 -12.56
CA ASP A 145 -2.71 -14.92 -11.46
C ASP A 145 -1.43 -15.74 -11.68
N ALA A 146 -0.77 -15.59 -12.84
CA ALA A 146 0.43 -16.35 -13.20
C ALA A 146 1.40 -15.53 -14.07
N PRO A 147 2.73 -15.59 -13.83
CA PRO A 147 3.40 -16.40 -12.81
C PRO A 147 3.34 -15.81 -11.39
N LEU A 148 2.75 -14.62 -11.24
CA LEU A 148 2.51 -13.94 -9.96
C LEU A 148 1.07 -13.42 -9.95
N ALA A 149 0.42 -13.42 -8.79
CA ALA A 149 -0.87 -12.79 -8.57
C ALA A 149 -0.69 -11.27 -8.49
N ILE A 150 -0.92 -10.61 -9.63
CA ILE A 150 -0.75 -9.16 -9.81
C ILE A 150 -2.10 -8.53 -10.15
N LYS A 151 -2.47 -7.50 -9.39
CA LYS A 151 -3.54 -6.56 -9.72
C LYS A 151 -2.95 -5.17 -9.77
N SER A 152 -3.15 -4.45 -10.87
CA SER A 152 -2.49 -3.16 -11.05
C SER A 152 -3.33 -2.20 -11.86
N VAL A 153 -3.09 -0.91 -11.60
CA VAL A 153 -3.54 0.19 -12.44
C VAL A 153 -2.38 1.16 -12.64
N PHE A 154 -2.07 1.46 -13.89
CA PHE A 154 -1.04 2.41 -14.28
C PHE A 154 -1.63 3.53 -15.11
N TYR A 155 -1.03 4.70 -14.98
CA TYR A 155 -1.41 5.92 -15.66
C TYR A 155 -0.20 6.57 -16.29
N ILE A 156 -0.41 7.09 -17.48
CA ILE A 156 0.53 7.98 -18.16
C ILE A 156 -0.10 9.37 -18.11
N PRO A 157 0.51 10.35 -17.39
CA PRO A 157 -0.03 11.71 -17.32
C PRO A 157 -0.20 12.34 -18.72
N GLU A 158 -1.18 13.22 -18.87
CA GLU A 158 -1.35 13.99 -20.11
C GLU A 158 -0.12 14.84 -20.44
N GLU A 159 0.47 15.46 -19.43
CA GLU A 159 1.68 16.25 -19.56
C GLU A 159 2.90 15.50 -19.05
N ALA A 160 3.94 15.44 -19.88
CA ALA A 160 5.22 14.90 -19.48
C ALA A 160 5.83 15.79 -18.38
N PRO A 161 6.61 15.21 -17.47
CA PRO A 161 7.25 16.01 -16.44
C PRO A 161 8.20 17.06 -17.02
N ASN A 162 8.47 18.14 -16.28
CA ASN A 162 9.33 19.21 -16.77
C ASN A 162 10.81 18.84 -16.61
N ARG A 163 11.51 18.68 -17.73
CA ARG A 163 12.93 18.31 -17.81
C ARG A 163 13.88 19.24 -17.06
N TRP A 164 13.52 20.53 -16.93
CA TRP A 164 14.40 21.53 -16.31
C TRP A 164 14.33 21.52 -14.79
N PHE A 165 13.25 20.98 -14.22
CA PHE A 165 12.99 21.03 -12.77
C PHE A 165 13.06 19.66 -12.09
N GLN A 166 13.37 18.59 -12.83
CA GLN A 166 13.43 17.23 -12.29
C GLN A 166 14.73 16.52 -12.71
N GLN A 167 15.79 16.75 -11.94
CA GLN A 167 17.05 16.00 -12.07
C GLN A 167 16.98 14.62 -11.42
N ASP A 168 16.16 14.44 -10.38
CA ASP A 168 15.99 13.17 -9.65
C ASP A 168 14.51 12.89 -9.39
N ALA A 169 13.81 12.41 -10.41
CA ALA A 169 12.38 12.13 -10.28
C ALA A 169 12.13 10.76 -9.63
N ASP A 170 11.52 10.77 -8.45
CA ASP A 170 11.06 9.57 -7.78
C ASP A 170 10.01 8.82 -8.63
N VAL A 171 10.05 7.49 -8.57
CA VAL A 171 8.99 6.64 -9.13
C VAL A 171 7.68 6.93 -8.43
N GLN A 172 6.62 7.17 -9.21
CA GLN A 172 5.28 7.48 -8.71
C GLN A 172 4.35 6.26 -8.66
N VAL A 173 4.92 5.06 -8.71
CA VAL A 173 4.20 3.78 -8.53
C VAL A 173 4.40 3.26 -7.11
N SER A 174 3.29 2.95 -6.46
CA SER A 174 3.27 2.32 -5.14
C SER A 174 3.07 0.81 -5.22
N LEU A 175 3.81 0.08 -4.39
CA LEU A 175 3.70 -1.36 -4.19
C LEU A 175 2.80 -1.66 -3.00
N TYR A 176 1.80 -2.50 -3.24
CA TYR A 176 0.88 -3.05 -2.28
C TYR A 176 1.02 -4.58 -2.21
N CYS A 177 0.63 -5.14 -1.09
CA CYS A 177 0.34 -6.56 -0.94
C CYS A 177 -0.99 -6.69 -0.21
N ARG A 178 -1.96 -7.34 -0.83
CA ARG A 178 -3.31 -7.54 -0.28
C ARG A 178 -3.92 -6.20 0.17
N ARG A 179 -3.78 -5.18 -0.68
CA ARG A 179 -4.24 -3.80 -0.43
C ARG A 179 -3.61 -3.07 0.77
N VAL A 180 -2.55 -3.62 1.36
CA VAL A 180 -1.71 -2.93 2.35
C VAL A 180 -0.52 -2.29 1.64
N LEU A 181 -0.29 -0.99 1.88
CA LEU A 181 0.83 -0.28 1.28
C LEU A 181 2.15 -0.81 1.86
N ILE A 182 3.01 -1.34 0.98
CA ILE A 182 4.35 -1.80 1.35
C ILE A 182 5.38 -0.71 1.06
N LYS A 183 5.30 -0.10 -0.12
CA LYS A 183 6.26 0.91 -0.54
C LYS A 183 5.62 1.98 -1.43
N LYS A 184 5.76 3.25 -1.06
CA LYS A 184 5.20 4.38 -1.83
C LYS A 184 5.91 4.61 -3.17
N HIS A 185 7.24 4.51 -3.18
CA HIS A 185 8.09 4.72 -4.36
C HIS A 185 8.83 3.42 -4.70
N ALA A 186 8.25 2.62 -5.60
CA ALA A 186 8.73 1.28 -5.93
C ALA A 186 9.86 1.29 -6.98
N ASN A 187 10.99 1.94 -6.66
CA ASN A 187 12.16 2.08 -7.55
C ASN A 187 12.79 0.74 -7.98
N GLU A 188 12.52 -0.35 -7.26
CA GLU A 188 12.97 -1.70 -7.60
C GLU A 188 12.05 -2.41 -8.59
N ILE A 189 10.82 -1.92 -8.78
CA ILE A 189 9.83 -2.47 -9.71
C ILE A 189 9.85 -1.68 -11.00
N ILE A 190 9.83 -0.36 -10.91
CA ILE A 190 9.80 0.55 -12.05
C ILE A 190 11.20 1.13 -12.26
N PRO A 191 11.81 0.96 -13.43
CA PRO A 191 13.12 1.54 -13.71
C PRO A 191 13.04 3.07 -13.77
N ALA A 192 14.16 3.75 -13.48
CA ALA A 192 14.21 5.21 -13.39
C ALA A 192 13.75 5.92 -14.68
N TRP A 193 13.96 5.35 -15.86
CA TRP A 193 13.51 5.93 -17.13
C TRP A 193 11.97 5.87 -17.32
N LEU A 194 11.25 5.09 -16.50
CA LEU A 194 9.78 5.04 -16.40
C LEU A 194 9.22 5.76 -15.16
N HIS A 195 10.00 6.60 -14.47
CA HIS A 195 9.57 7.28 -13.23
C HIS A 195 8.26 8.10 -13.38
N TRP A 196 7.95 8.54 -14.60
CA TRP A 196 6.77 9.33 -14.95
C TRP A 196 5.47 8.52 -14.99
N VAL A 197 5.56 7.17 -15.01
CA VAL A 197 4.40 6.31 -14.82
C VAL A 197 3.89 6.47 -13.40
N ARG A 198 2.59 6.71 -13.25
CA ARG A 198 1.91 6.75 -11.95
C ARG A 198 1.05 5.52 -11.77
N GLY A 199 0.85 5.05 -10.55
CA GLY A 199 -0.07 3.94 -10.35
C GLY A 199 0.16 3.12 -9.11
N VAL A 200 -0.49 1.96 -9.10
CA VAL A 200 -0.42 0.96 -8.04
C VAL A 200 -0.17 -0.40 -8.66
N VAL A 201 0.73 -1.15 -8.05
CA VAL A 201 0.89 -2.59 -8.26
C VAL A 201 0.63 -3.30 -6.94
N ASP A 202 -0.33 -4.20 -6.92
CA ASP A 202 -0.66 -5.07 -5.78
C ASP A 202 -0.27 -6.50 -6.15
N CYS A 203 0.67 -7.07 -5.40
CA CYS A 203 1.15 -8.42 -5.62
C CYS A 203 0.91 -9.25 -4.37
N GLU A 204 0.01 -10.25 -4.45
CA GLU A 204 -0.41 -11.05 -3.30
C GLU A 204 0.66 -12.04 -2.83
N ASP A 205 1.63 -12.35 -3.71
CA ASP A 205 2.79 -13.20 -3.42
C ASP A 205 3.90 -12.48 -2.65
N MET A 206 3.85 -11.15 -2.57
CA MET A 206 4.88 -10.34 -1.93
C MET A 206 4.80 -10.45 -0.40
N PRO A 207 5.91 -10.65 0.33
CA PRO A 207 5.88 -10.56 1.79
C PRO A 207 5.55 -9.14 2.25
N LEU A 208 4.85 -9.02 3.39
CA LEU A 208 4.54 -7.71 3.99
C LEU A 208 5.82 -7.00 4.50
N ASN A 209 6.82 -7.78 4.92
CA ASN A 209 8.10 -7.32 5.44
C ASN A 209 9.20 -7.50 4.39
N ILE A 210 9.16 -6.70 3.33
CA ILE A 210 10.22 -6.76 2.31
C ILE A 210 11.53 -6.24 2.89
N SER A 211 12.57 -7.09 2.89
CA SER A 211 13.95 -6.66 3.16
C SER A 211 14.78 -6.69 1.88
N ARG A 212 15.56 -5.64 1.64
CA ARG A 212 16.54 -5.61 0.55
C ARG A 212 17.75 -6.52 0.79
N GLU A 213 17.89 -7.07 1.99
CA GLU A 213 18.97 -8.00 2.36
C GLU A 213 18.59 -9.45 2.08
N ASN A 214 17.29 -9.75 2.01
CA ASN A 214 16.81 -11.09 1.72
C ASN A 214 16.87 -11.36 0.21
N MET A 215 17.64 -12.39 -0.17
CA MET A 215 17.81 -12.78 -1.58
C MET A 215 16.52 -13.27 -2.23
N GLN A 216 15.62 -13.92 -1.47
CA GLN A 216 14.34 -14.40 -2.00
C GLN A 216 13.42 -13.22 -2.36
N ASP A 217 13.33 -12.23 -1.47
CA ASP A 217 12.56 -10.99 -1.69
C ASP A 217 13.11 -10.25 -2.92
N THR A 218 14.44 -10.20 -3.07
CA THR A 218 15.11 -9.58 -4.23
C THR A 218 14.77 -10.30 -5.54
N ALA A 219 14.75 -11.63 -5.55
CA ALA A 219 14.41 -12.42 -6.74
C ALA A 219 12.94 -12.24 -7.15
N LEU A 220 12.02 -12.24 -6.18
CA LEU A 220 10.60 -12.00 -6.41
C LEU A 220 10.34 -10.59 -6.96
N MET A 221 10.97 -9.58 -6.38
CA MET A 221 10.91 -8.19 -6.85
C MET A 221 11.39 -8.04 -8.30
N ARG A 222 12.48 -8.73 -8.68
CA ARG A 222 12.97 -8.72 -10.08
C ARG A 222 11.97 -9.37 -11.05
N LYS A 223 11.33 -10.48 -10.65
CA LYS A 223 10.28 -11.13 -11.46
C LYS A 223 9.08 -10.21 -11.63
N LEU A 224 8.63 -9.57 -10.55
CA LEU A 224 7.54 -8.60 -10.56
C LEU A 224 7.86 -7.40 -11.47
N SER A 225 9.05 -6.81 -11.31
CA SER A 225 9.56 -5.72 -12.16
C SER A 225 9.49 -6.10 -13.64
N THR A 226 10.03 -7.28 -14.00
CA THR A 226 10.03 -7.77 -15.38
C THR A 226 8.62 -7.92 -15.94
N ALA A 227 7.69 -8.49 -15.17
CA ALA A 227 6.30 -8.68 -15.59
C ALA A 227 5.57 -7.34 -15.80
N VAL A 228 5.70 -6.42 -14.83
CA VAL A 228 5.05 -5.10 -14.85
C VAL A 228 5.60 -4.25 -16.00
N VAL A 229 6.92 -4.11 -16.12
CA VAL A 229 7.54 -3.29 -17.17
C VAL A 229 7.19 -3.85 -18.55
N ARG A 230 7.29 -5.17 -18.76
CA ARG A 230 6.89 -5.80 -20.03
C ARG A 230 5.43 -5.53 -20.35
N ARG A 231 4.54 -5.52 -19.35
CA ARG A 231 3.12 -5.23 -19.57
C ARG A 231 2.88 -3.78 -19.98
N ILE A 232 3.55 -2.80 -19.33
CA ILE A 232 3.47 -1.38 -19.69
C ILE A 232 3.95 -1.15 -21.13
N LEU A 233 5.09 -1.73 -21.50
CA LEU A 233 5.65 -1.58 -22.84
C LEU A 233 4.77 -2.23 -23.92
N ARG A 234 4.22 -3.42 -23.63
CA ARG A 234 3.27 -4.08 -24.53
C ARG A 234 2.03 -3.22 -24.73
N PHE A 235 1.48 -2.67 -23.66
CA PHE A 235 0.32 -1.78 -23.73
C PHE A 235 0.60 -0.57 -24.63
N LEU A 236 1.75 0.10 -24.45
CA LEU A 236 2.16 1.22 -25.30
C LEU A 236 2.31 0.82 -26.77
N ALA A 237 2.91 -0.34 -27.05
CA ALA A 237 3.02 -0.87 -28.41
C ALA A 237 1.64 -1.18 -29.03
N ASP A 238 0.69 -1.68 -28.23
CA ASP A 238 -0.68 -1.90 -28.67
C ASP A 238 -1.41 -0.57 -28.96
N GLN A 239 -1.19 0.46 -28.13
CA GLN A 239 -1.73 1.80 -28.39
C GLN A 239 -1.19 2.39 -29.69
N ALA A 240 0.10 2.20 -29.99
CA ALA A 240 0.71 2.66 -31.25
C ALA A 240 0.04 2.05 -32.49
N ARG A 241 -0.47 0.81 -32.39
CA ARG A 241 -1.19 0.12 -33.47
C ARG A 241 -2.65 0.52 -33.55
N ARG A 242 -3.28 0.79 -32.40
CA ARG A 242 -4.72 1.08 -32.28
C ARG A 242 -5.07 2.52 -32.64
N ASP A 243 -4.24 3.47 -32.20
CA ASP A 243 -4.44 4.91 -32.40
C ASP A 243 -3.08 5.58 -32.57
N ALA A 244 -2.62 5.62 -33.82
CA ALA A 244 -1.31 6.14 -34.17
C ALA A 244 -1.19 7.65 -33.87
N ASP A 245 -2.26 8.43 -34.03
CA ASP A 245 -2.23 9.87 -33.81
C ASP A 245 -2.09 10.22 -32.33
N LYS A 246 -2.87 9.55 -31.46
CA LYS A 246 -2.74 9.70 -30.00
C LYS A 246 -1.37 9.22 -29.54
N TYR A 247 -0.88 8.09 -30.07
CA TYR A 247 0.46 7.60 -29.72
C TYR A 247 1.58 8.53 -30.20
N ASN A 248 1.45 9.14 -31.38
CA ASN A 248 2.40 10.14 -31.86
C ASN A 248 2.42 11.37 -30.94
N ALA A 249 1.27 11.79 -30.42
CA ALA A 249 1.21 12.85 -29.40
C ALA A 249 1.93 12.44 -28.10
N PHE A 250 1.70 11.23 -27.62
CA PHE A 250 2.45 10.64 -26.50
C PHE A 250 3.97 10.68 -26.78
N TRP A 251 4.40 10.18 -27.94
CA TRP A 251 5.82 10.06 -28.30
C TRP A 251 6.52 11.43 -28.36
N ARG A 252 5.84 12.47 -28.86
CA ARG A 252 6.38 13.84 -28.85
C ARG A 252 6.69 14.33 -27.42
N LYS A 253 5.81 14.03 -26.45
CA LYS A 253 5.97 14.45 -25.05
C LYS A 253 7.00 13.57 -24.31
N TYR A 254 6.90 12.26 -24.46
CA TYR A 254 7.61 11.27 -23.63
C TYR A 254 8.83 10.62 -24.28
N GLY A 255 9.03 10.76 -25.60
CA GLY A 255 10.08 10.05 -26.33
C GLY A 255 11.51 10.31 -25.83
N PHE A 256 11.77 11.47 -25.23
CA PHE A 256 13.06 11.75 -24.57
C PHE A 256 13.32 10.80 -23.39
N TYR A 257 12.34 10.64 -22.50
CA TYR A 257 12.45 9.75 -21.34
C TYR A 257 12.51 8.28 -21.76
N PHE A 258 11.73 7.92 -22.79
CA PHE A 258 11.68 6.55 -23.29
C PHE A 258 13.01 6.11 -23.90
N LYS A 259 13.75 7.02 -24.56
CA LYS A 259 15.08 6.75 -25.15
C LYS A 259 16.20 6.56 -24.12
N ALA A 260 15.94 6.85 -22.84
CA ALA A 260 16.93 6.66 -21.77
C ALA A 260 16.97 5.22 -21.23
N GLY A 261 15.99 4.39 -21.57
CA GLY A 261 15.93 2.96 -21.21
C GLY A 261 16.29 2.07 -22.39
#